data_AF-D6AYA3-F1
#
_entry.id   AF-D6AYA3-F1
#
_cell.length_a   1.000
_cell.length_b   1.000
_cell.length_c   1.000
_cell.angle_alpha   90.00
_cell.angle_beta   90.00
_cell.angle_gamma   90.00
#
_symmetry.space_group_name_H-M   'P 1'
#
loop_
_entity.id
_entity.type
_entity.pdbx_description
1 polymer ?
#
loop_
_entity_poly.entity_id
_entity_poly.type
_entity_poly.pdbx_seq_one_letter_code
_entity_poly.pdbx_strand_id
1 'polypeptide(L)' 'MPGLNVAPDGDPASARVDCDSCEEFRQGEAEANAERDWSRATDCRVLLRRHQDSADCVAPEPR' A
#
# COMPACT_ATOMS: atom_id res chain seq x y z
N MET A 1 3.49 -36.05 -2.24
CA MET A 1 2.41 -35.08 -1.94
C MET A 1 2.99 -33.99 -1.04
N PRO A 2 2.59 -32.73 -1.24
CA PRO A 2 3.46 -31.56 -1.19
C PRO A 2 3.35 -30.79 0.14
N GLY A 3 4.45 -30.13 0.49
CA GLY A 3 4.47 -29.01 1.43
C GLY A 3 5.48 -28.00 0.93
N LEU A 4 5.17 -27.39 -0.22
CA LEU A 4 5.87 -26.19 -0.67
C LEU A 4 5.52 -25.13 0.38
N ASN A 5 6.37 -24.99 1.39
CA ASN A 5 6.27 -23.93 2.36
C ASN A 5 6.61 -22.66 1.58
N VAL A 6 5.59 -22.04 0.99
CA VAL A 6 5.65 -20.67 0.51
C VAL A 6 6.02 -19.86 1.74
N ALA A 7 7.30 -19.51 1.85
CA ALA A 7 7.69 -18.38 2.65
C ALA A 7 6.85 -17.20 2.14
N PRO A 8 6.12 -16.47 2.99
CA PRO A 8 5.67 -15.17 2.55
C PRO A 8 6.95 -14.38 2.29
N ASP A 9 7.24 -14.12 1.01
CA ASP A 9 8.05 -12.99 0.58
C ASP A 9 7.34 -11.70 1.01
N GLY A 10 7.21 -11.51 2.33
CA GLY A 10 7.00 -10.23 2.96
C GLY A 10 8.39 -9.72 3.28
N ASP A 11 9.04 -9.13 2.28
CA ASP A 11 10.29 -8.42 2.47
C ASP A 11 10.13 -7.42 3.64
N PRO A 12 10.88 -7.57 4.75
CA PRO A 12 10.74 -6.69 5.92
C PRO A 12 11.44 -5.33 5.72
N ALA A 13 11.98 -5.01 4.54
CA ALA A 13 12.67 -3.73 4.33
C ALA A 13 11.71 -2.53 4.19
N SER A 14 10.39 -2.73 4.26
CA SER A 14 9.44 -1.61 4.20
C SER A 14 8.29 -1.69 5.20
N ALA A 15 8.48 -2.36 6.35
CA ALA A 15 7.62 -2.18 7.52
C ALA A 15 7.81 -0.81 8.19
N ARG A 16 7.80 0.27 7.40
CA ARG A 16 7.15 1.48 7.86
C ARG A 16 5.71 1.03 8.08
N VAL A 17 5.19 1.18 9.29
CA VAL A 17 3.79 0.86 9.58
C VAL A 17 2.96 1.92 8.87
N ASP A 18 2.91 1.82 7.55
CA ASP A 18 1.98 2.53 6.71
C ASP A 18 0.61 1.92 7.06
N CYS A 19 -0.37 2.78 7.24
CA CYS A 19 -1.73 2.38 7.54
C CYS A 19 -2.31 1.50 6.42
N ASP A 20 -3.37 0.74 6.72
CA ASP A 20 -4.08 -0.09 5.72
C ASP A 20 -4.48 0.75 4.48
N SER A 21 -5.05 1.93 4.69
CA SER A 21 -5.40 2.88 3.62
C SER A 21 -4.21 3.31 2.76
N CYS A 22 -3.02 3.38 3.34
CA CYS A 22 -1.79 3.78 2.68
C CYS A 22 -1.32 2.69 1.72
N GLU A 23 -1.46 1.43 2.13
CA GLU A 23 -1.22 0.26 1.29
C GLU A 23 -2.26 0.19 0.16
N GLU A 24 -3.54 0.40 0.46
CA GLU A 24 -4.61 0.42 -0.54
C GLU A 24 -4.35 1.45 -1.65
N PHE A 25 -3.96 2.68 -1.30
CA PHE A 25 -3.65 3.71 -2.30
C PHE A 25 -2.41 3.36 -3.13
N ARG A 26 -1.38 2.75 -2.53
CA ARG A 26 -0.17 2.31 -3.27
C ARG A 26 -0.49 1.14 -4.20
N GLN A 27 -1.30 0.19 -3.75
CA GLN A 27 -1.75 -0.95 -4.57
C GLN A 27 -2.59 -0.46 -5.75
N GLY A 28 -3.57 0.43 -5.49
CA GLY A 28 -4.42 1.02 -6.52
C GLY A 28 -3.65 1.86 -7.54
N GLU A 29 -2.59 2.57 -7.11
CA GLU A 29 -1.66 3.22 -8.03
C GLU A 29 -0.96 2.20 -8.93
N ALA A 30 -0.43 1.11 -8.36
CA ALA A 30 0.28 0.09 -9.13
C ALA A 30 -0.62 -0.60 -10.16
N GLU A 31 -1.86 -0.93 -9.77
CA GLU A 31 -2.88 -1.47 -10.68
C GLU A 31 -3.21 -0.49 -11.80
N ALA A 32 -3.46 0.79 -11.47
CA ALA A 32 -3.75 1.81 -12.47
C ALA A 32 -2.57 2.04 -13.43
N ASN A 33 -1.32 1.97 -12.94
CA ASN A 33 -0.13 2.01 -13.80
C ASN A 33 -0.06 0.79 -14.74
N ALA A 34 -0.41 -0.41 -14.25
CA ALA A 34 -0.45 -1.62 -15.07
C ALA A 34 -1.53 -1.55 -16.15
N GLU A 35 -2.68 -0.96 -15.83
CA GLU A 35 -3.79 -0.70 -16.77
C GLU A 35 -3.53 0.51 -17.69
N ARG A 36 -2.43 1.25 -17.48
CA ARG A 36 -2.11 2.52 -18.15
C ARG A 36 -3.17 3.61 -17.95
N ASP A 37 -3.91 3.53 -16.85
CA ASP A 37 -4.82 4.57 -16.40
C ASP A 37 -4.07 5.62 -15.57
N TRP A 38 -3.47 6.58 -16.28
CA TRP A 38 -2.68 7.65 -15.67
C TRP A 38 -3.52 8.60 -14.81
N SER A 39 -4.81 8.73 -15.11
CA SER A 39 -5.73 9.56 -14.34
C SER A 39 -5.93 8.96 -12.97
N ARG A 40 -6.30 7.67 -12.93
CA ARG A 40 -6.50 6.93 -11.69
C ARG A 40 -5.21 6.80 -10.89
N ALA A 41 -4.07 6.55 -11.54
CA ALA A 41 -2.77 6.51 -10.87
C ALA A 41 -2.43 7.84 -10.17
N THR A 42 -2.77 8.97 -10.80
CA THR A 42 -2.57 10.29 -10.20
C THR A 42 -3.52 10.52 -9.02
N ASP A 43 -4.77 10.10 -9.12
CA ASP A 43 -5.75 10.19 -8.05
C ASP A 43 -5.29 9.42 -6.80
N CYS A 44 -4.82 8.17 -6.97
CA CYS A 44 -4.26 7.37 -5.89
C CYS A 44 -3.06 8.06 -5.20
N ARG A 45 -2.17 8.70 -5.96
CA ARG A 45 -1.06 9.50 -5.39
C ARG A 45 -1.53 10.69 -4.57
N VAL A 46 -2.56 11.40 -5.05
CA VAL A 46 -3.14 12.55 -4.34
C VAL A 46 -3.84 12.10 -3.06
N LEU A 47 -4.58 11.00 -3.10
CA LEU A 47 -5.23 10.41 -1.93
C LEU A 47 -4.21 9.96 -0.89
N LEU A 48 -3.14 9.27 -1.30
CA LEU A 48 -2.04 8.89 -0.42
C LEU A 48 -1.40 10.11 0.26
N ARG A 49 -1.10 11.16 -0.51
CA ARG A 49 -0.50 12.39 0.00
C ARG A 49 -1.42 13.09 1.01
N ARG A 50 -2.73 13.19 0.71
CA ARG A 50 -3.72 13.79 1.60
C ARG A 50 -3.90 12.97 2.87
N HIS A 51 -3.87 11.65 2.77
CA HIS A 51 -3.95 10.75 3.91
C HIS A 51 -2.75 10.94 4.84
N GLN A 52 -1.53 11.03 4.30
CA GLN A 52 -0.31 11.29 5.07
C GLN A 52 -0.28 12.70 5.70
N ASP A 53 -0.79 13.72 4.98
CA ASP A 53 -0.88 15.10 5.48
C ASP A 53 -1.95 15.24 6.57
N SER A 54 -3.00 14.42 6.49
CA SER A 54 -3.98 14.30 7.55
C SER A 54 -3.39 13.53 8.72
N ALA A 55 -3.66 13.95 9.96
CA ALA A 55 -3.34 13.17 11.16
C ALA A 55 -4.14 11.84 11.26
N ASP A 56 -4.81 11.43 10.18
CA ASP A 56 -5.55 10.18 10.01
C ASP A 56 -4.59 9.01 9.75
N CYS A 57 -3.39 9.30 9.23
CA CYS A 57 -2.29 8.35 9.08
C CYS A 57 -1.59 8.07 10.42
N VAL A 58 -2.36 7.68 11.44
CA VAL A 58 -1.79 7.11 12.66
C VAL A 58 -1.64 5.62 12.38
N ALA A 59 -0.39 5.17 12.25
CA ALA A 59 -0.04 3.75 12.20
C ALA A 59 -0.88 2.98 13.24
N PRO A 60 -1.56 1.88 12.87
CA PRO A 60 -2.31 1.09 13.84
C PRO A 60 -1.41 0.76 15.03
N GLU A 61 -1.83 1.14 16.24
CA GLU A 61 -1.07 0.85 17.45
C GLU A 61 -0.76 -0.66 17.48
N PRO A 62 0.52 -1.06 17.67
CA PRO A 62 0.86 -2.47 17.80
C PRO A 62 0.20 -3.02 19.07
N ARG A 63 -0.78 -3.92 18.90
CA ARG A 63 -1.44 -4.66 19.98
C ARG A 63 -0.55 -5.78 20.51
#